data_AF-A0A6H3NR04-F1
#
_entry.id   AF-A0A6H3NR04-F1
#
_cell.length_a   1.000
_cell.length_b   1.000
_cell.length_c   1.000
_cell.angle_alpha   90.00
_cell.angle_beta   90.00
_cell.angle_gamma   90.00
#
_symmetry.space_group_name_H-M   'P 1'
#
loop_
_entity.id
_entity.type
_entity.pdbx_description
1 polymer ?
#
loop_
_entity_poly.entity_id
_entity_poly.type
_entity_poly.pdbx_seq_one_letter_code
_entity_poly.pdbx_strand_id
1 'polypeptide(L)'
;MIHPNSPYKRIWDLFVFICITYFAVEVPIRLVFHYKLSAGVNYLERGIQIVFGIDVLLNFNTAILKDRLLIQNRKIVSKTYLRSWFLIDFLSAFPFDLFGGFFFRYFGVTDSLKILRLLRSVRVFELFKSLRMLALGSDSDERFKLIEVINPMTFRLIFFVYWTSLFAHWVACGWIYLGPDFLPDKDMVTRYVRALYWSVTTLTTIGYGDITPVTNIQTVYTMGVMILGVGIYGYVIGNIATLLSNLDISRVTFQEKLNTINTFIKYKKLPPHLANRIRSYYVNLWENKHGIDESEIWDQLPSGIKIDVSLFLHNHLISVVPFFKNAPEELKREVVLELRPAFYMKGDIIFREGDVPHNMYFLSKGHVEVIKEKTGEILATLNSGSFFGEMSLIDDSLRTATIKAGSYCDVYTLGKDRFAEILKHHPGFAKHIQTIAEERKKNQSSKTHYPE
;
A
#
# COMPACT_ATOMS: atom_id res chain seq x y z
N MET A 1 30.73 7.54 -11.63
CA MET A 1 29.54 7.32 -12.47
C MET A 1 28.32 7.63 -11.63
N ILE A 2 27.26 8.19 -12.19
CA ILE A 2 26.06 8.59 -11.45
C ILE A 2 25.24 7.34 -11.14
N HIS A 3 24.89 7.15 -9.87
CA HIS A 3 24.00 6.07 -9.47
C HIS A 3 22.55 6.40 -9.89
N PRO A 4 21.84 5.51 -10.60
CA PRO A 4 20.49 5.78 -11.11
C PRO A 4 19.48 6.08 -10.00
N ASN A 5 19.67 5.49 -8.82
CA ASN A 5 18.80 5.73 -7.65
C ASN A 5 19.25 6.88 -6.75
N SER A 6 20.29 7.63 -7.13
CA SER A 6 20.72 8.78 -6.30
C SER A 6 19.62 9.85 -6.24
N PRO A 7 19.41 10.51 -5.08
CA PRO A 7 18.37 11.54 -4.94
C PRO A 7 18.57 12.69 -5.92
N TYR A 8 19.82 13.09 -6.17
CA TYR A 8 20.17 14.12 -7.14
C TYR A 8 19.76 13.76 -8.57
N LYS A 9 19.96 12.50 -8.99
CA LYS A 9 19.53 12.03 -10.33
C LYS A 9 18.01 12.04 -10.45
N ARG A 10 17.29 11.65 -9.40
CA ARG A 10 15.81 11.68 -9.38
C ARG A 10 15.26 13.11 -9.51
N ILE A 11 15.83 14.06 -8.77
CA ILE A 11 15.44 15.48 -8.85
C ILE A 11 15.73 16.03 -10.25
N TRP A 12 16.90 15.69 -10.82
CA TRP A 12 17.25 16.05 -12.20
C TRP A 12 16.25 15.47 -13.21
N ASP A 13 15.90 14.20 -13.11
CA ASP A 13 14.96 13.54 -14.02
C ASP A 13 13.55 14.13 -13.91
N LEU A 14 13.12 14.48 -12.71
CA LEU A 14 11.86 15.20 -12.49
C LEU A 14 11.89 16.58 -13.15
N PHE A 15 13.00 17.32 -13.02
CA PHE A 15 13.16 18.62 -13.66
C PHE A 15 13.14 18.52 -15.19
N VAL A 16 13.87 17.56 -15.76
CA VAL A 16 13.85 17.26 -17.20
C VAL A 16 12.43 16.88 -17.65
N PHE A 17 11.70 16.07 -16.88
CA PHE A 17 10.31 15.72 -17.18
C PHE A 17 9.37 16.94 -17.20
N ILE A 18 9.52 17.88 -16.26
CA ILE A 18 8.75 19.14 -16.25
C ILE A 18 9.05 19.96 -17.51
N CYS A 19 10.33 20.07 -17.89
CA CYS A 19 10.76 20.72 -19.12
C CYS A 19 10.17 20.09 -20.38
N ILE A 20 10.11 18.76 -20.46
CA ILE A 20 9.47 18.04 -21.58
C ILE A 20 7.97 18.32 -21.60
N THR A 21 7.31 18.28 -20.44
CA THR A 21 5.86 18.57 -20.32
C THR A 21 5.52 19.97 -20.80
N TYR A 22 6.36 20.97 -20.50
CA TYR A 22 6.19 22.32 -21.02
C TYR A 22 6.13 22.33 -22.57
N PHE A 23 7.10 21.69 -23.24
CA PHE A 23 7.09 21.63 -24.70
C PHE A 23 5.96 20.79 -25.27
N ALA A 24 5.52 19.74 -24.57
CA ALA A 24 4.39 18.90 -24.96
C ALA A 24 3.07 19.69 -25.08
N VAL A 25 2.92 20.73 -24.27
CA VAL A 25 1.75 21.62 -24.26
C VAL A 25 1.98 22.83 -25.17
N GLU A 26 3.16 23.46 -25.08
CA GLU A 26 3.41 24.73 -25.76
C GLU A 26 3.53 24.58 -27.28
N VAL A 27 4.23 23.53 -27.75
CA VAL A 27 4.53 23.36 -29.19
C VAL A 27 3.25 23.23 -30.03
N PRO A 28 2.25 22.39 -29.67
CA PRO A 28 0.98 22.32 -30.40
C PRO A 28 0.21 23.65 -30.41
N ILE A 29 0.15 24.38 -29.29
CA ILE A 29 -0.55 25.68 -29.22
C ILE A 29 0.11 26.69 -30.16
N ARG A 30 1.44 26.76 -30.16
CA ARG A 30 2.21 27.62 -31.07
C ARG A 30 2.00 27.23 -32.53
N LEU A 31 1.90 25.93 -32.81
CA LEU A 31 1.66 25.42 -34.16
C LEU A 31 0.31 25.85 -34.70
N VAL A 32 -0.72 25.87 -33.86
CA VAL A 32 -2.10 26.19 -34.25
C VAL A 32 -2.35 27.70 -34.32
N PHE A 33 -1.90 28.45 -33.32
CA PHE A 33 -2.23 29.88 -33.19
C PHE A 33 -1.17 30.82 -33.75
N HIS A 34 0.02 30.31 -34.11
CA HIS A 34 1.09 31.08 -34.74
C HIS A 34 1.51 32.37 -34.01
N TYR A 35 1.31 32.45 -32.69
CA TYR A 35 1.71 33.61 -31.90
C TYR A 35 3.24 33.69 -31.75
N LYS A 36 3.75 34.91 -31.57
CA LYS A 36 5.17 35.17 -31.34
C LYS A 36 5.47 35.14 -29.84
N LEU A 37 6.57 34.52 -29.46
CA LEU A 37 7.07 34.55 -28.10
C LEU A 37 7.69 35.90 -27.73
N SER A 38 7.54 36.30 -26.48
CA SER A 38 8.31 37.39 -25.89
C SER A 38 9.81 37.02 -25.80
N ALA A 39 10.68 38.04 -25.74
CA ALA A 39 12.12 37.80 -25.62
C ALA A 39 12.47 36.95 -24.38
N GLY A 40 11.81 37.20 -23.25
CA GLY A 40 12.01 36.44 -22.01
C GLY A 40 11.71 34.95 -22.15
N VAL A 41 10.60 34.59 -22.79
CA VAL A 41 10.25 33.17 -23.01
C VAL A 41 11.22 32.52 -23.99
N ASN A 42 11.68 33.23 -25.02
CA ASN A 42 12.72 32.70 -25.92
C ASN A 42 14.03 32.39 -25.18
N TYR A 43 14.46 33.22 -24.22
CA TYR A 43 15.64 32.92 -23.41
C TYR A 43 15.42 31.71 -22.51
N LEU A 44 14.24 31.57 -21.92
CA LEU A 44 13.87 30.41 -21.11
C LEU A 44 13.90 29.11 -21.93
N GLU A 45 13.33 29.10 -23.14
CA GLU A 45 13.38 27.92 -24.03
C GLU A 45 14.81 27.54 -24.41
N ARG A 46 15.69 28.52 -24.62
CA ARG A 46 17.12 28.26 -24.85
C ARG A 46 17.80 27.66 -23.63
N GLY A 47 17.45 28.13 -22.42
CA GLY A 47 17.89 27.53 -21.17
C GLY A 47 17.49 26.06 -21.06
N ILE A 48 16.24 25.73 -21.39
CA ILE A 48 15.76 24.34 -21.39
C ILE A 48 16.51 23.47 -22.43
N GLN A 49 16.85 24.02 -23.60
CA GLN A 49 17.66 23.29 -24.60
C GLN A 49 19.05 22.93 -24.06
N ILE A 50 19.68 23.83 -23.31
CA ILE A 50 20.96 23.54 -22.64
C ILE A 50 20.78 22.43 -21.60
N VAL A 51 19.68 22.43 -20.85
CA VAL A 51 19.35 21.36 -19.88
C VAL A 51 19.26 20.00 -20.58
N PHE A 52 18.60 19.90 -21.74
CA PHE A 52 18.55 18.65 -22.51
C PHE A 52 19.92 18.22 -23.04
N GLY A 53 20.75 19.16 -23.48
CA GLY A 53 22.14 18.87 -23.84
C GLY A 53 22.94 18.30 -22.66
N ILE A 54 22.77 18.87 -21.47
CA ILE A 54 23.37 18.34 -20.23
C ILE A 54 22.81 16.95 -19.91
N ASP A 55 21.50 16.73 -20.06
CA ASP A 55 20.86 15.43 -19.82
C ASP A 55 21.48 14.32 -20.68
N VAL A 56 21.70 14.58 -21.98
CA VAL A 56 22.41 13.65 -22.88
C VAL A 56 23.78 13.29 -22.32
N LEU A 57 24.58 14.27 -21.89
CA LEU A 57 25.91 14.04 -21.33
C LEU A 57 25.86 13.25 -20.00
N LEU A 58 24.87 13.54 -19.15
CA LEU A 58 24.66 12.81 -17.90
C LEU A 58 24.25 11.35 -18.14
N ASN A 59 23.44 11.09 -19.17
CA ASN A 59 23.02 9.73 -19.55
C ASN A 59 24.21 8.86 -19.99
N PHE A 60 25.24 9.43 -20.63
CA PHE A 60 26.49 8.71 -20.92
C PHE A 60 27.27 8.28 -19.67
N ASN A 61 27.05 8.95 -18.53
CA ASN A 61 27.74 8.68 -17.26
C ASN A 61 26.79 8.19 -16.15
N THR A 62 25.57 7.72 -16.50
CA THR A 62 24.61 7.14 -15.55
C THR A 62 24.67 5.61 -15.61
N ALA A 63 24.87 4.96 -14.45
CA ALA A 63 24.96 3.51 -14.38
C ALA A 63 23.62 2.84 -14.73
N ILE A 64 23.70 1.66 -15.35
CA ILE A 64 22.52 0.87 -15.75
C ILE A 64 22.35 -0.25 -14.74
N LEU A 65 21.13 -0.43 -14.23
CA LEU A 65 20.77 -1.62 -13.46
C LEU A 65 20.25 -2.67 -14.43
N LYS A 66 20.89 -3.83 -14.48
CA LYS A 66 20.44 -4.98 -15.29
C LYS A 66 20.49 -6.22 -14.41
N ASP A 67 19.39 -6.96 -14.32
CA ASP A 67 19.28 -8.21 -13.54
C ASP A 67 19.81 -8.04 -12.09
N ARG A 68 19.43 -6.92 -11.45
CA ARG A 68 19.86 -6.51 -10.10
C ARG A 68 21.35 -6.19 -9.92
N LEU A 69 22.16 -6.30 -10.98
CA LEU A 69 23.56 -5.91 -10.99
C LEU A 69 23.72 -4.48 -11.50
N LEU A 70 24.47 -3.68 -10.75
CA LEU A 70 24.79 -2.31 -11.12
C LEU A 70 25.99 -2.30 -12.08
N ILE A 71 25.73 -2.07 -13.37
CA ILE A 71 26.77 -1.98 -14.39
C ILE A 71 27.37 -0.57 -14.37
N GLN A 72 28.58 -0.46 -13.81
CA GLN A 72 29.31 0.82 -13.70
C GLN A 72 30.36 1.04 -14.80
N ASN A 73 30.51 0.10 -15.74
CA ASN A 73 31.49 0.22 -16.81
C ASN A 73 31.03 1.24 -17.87
N ARG A 74 31.72 2.38 -17.97
CA ARG A 74 31.41 3.47 -18.90
C ARG A 74 31.28 3.03 -20.35
N LYS A 75 32.17 2.16 -20.85
CA LYS A 75 32.13 1.71 -22.25
C LYS A 75 30.85 0.93 -22.56
N ILE A 76 30.41 0.09 -21.63
CA ILE A 76 29.19 -0.70 -21.76
C ILE A 76 27.96 0.21 -21.72
N VAL A 77 27.93 1.15 -20.77
CA VAL A 77 26.84 2.14 -20.63
C VAL A 77 26.72 2.99 -21.91
N SER A 78 27.81 3.59 -22.38
CA SER A 78 27.78 4.44 -23.57
C SER A 78 27.35 3.68 -24.82
N LYS A 79 27.85 2.45 -25.04
CA LYS A 79 27.44 1.62 -26.19
C LYS A 79 25.95 1.26 -26.13
N THR A 80 25.44 0.97 -24.94
CA THR A 80 24.02 0.64 -24.74
C THR A 80 23.12 1.86 -24.98
N TYR A 81 23.55 3.04 -24.49
CA TYR A 81 22.82 4.29 -24.70
C TYR A 81 22.79 4.71 -26.18
N LEU A 82 23.94 4.62 -26.88
CA LEU A 82 24.06 4.92 -28.31
C LEU A 82 23.14 4.06 -29.19
N ARG A 83 22.96 2.78 -28.83
CA ARG A 83 22.11 1.85 -29.60
C ARG A 83 20.61 2.03 -29.34
N SER A 84 20.23 2.67 -28.23
CA SER A 84 18.84 2.74 -27.79
C SER A 84 18.26 4.13 -27.99
N TRP A 85 18.57 5.06 -27.09
CA TRP A 85 17.81 6.31 -26.94
C TRP A 85 18.58 7.56 -27.37
N PHE A 86 19.88 7.44 -27.61
CA PHE A 86 20.73 8.57 -27.96
C PHE A 86 20.21 9.38 -29.15
N LEU A 87 19.72 8.72 -30.21
CA LEU A 87 19.26 9.44 -31.41
C LEU A 87 18.08 10.37 -31.09
N ILE A 88 17.13 9.91 -30.29
CA ILE A 88 15.96 10.68 -29.89
C ILE A 88 16.40 11.85 -29.01
N ASP A 89 17.24 11.58 -28.01
CA ASP A 89 17.72 12.57 -27.04
C ASP A 89 18.63 13.64 -27.70
N PHE A 90 19.40 13.24 -28.71
CA PHE A 90 20.24 14.14 -29.47
C PHE A 90 19.41 15.07 -30.36
N LEU A 91 18.46 14.51 -31.10
CA LEU A 91 17.59 15.30 -31.97
C LEU A 91 16.70 16.26 -31.17
N SER A 92 16.21 15.86 -29.99
CA SER A 92 15.40 16.74 -29.13
C SER A 92 16.22 17.90 -28.54
N ALA A 93 17.46 17.64 -28.12
CA ALA A 93 18.39 18.63 -27.57
C ALA A 93 18.97 19.58 -28.64
N PHE A 94 18.92 19.20 -29.92
CA PHE A 94 19.55 19.96 -30.99
C PHE A 94 18.84 21.31 -31.23
N PRO A 95 19.56 22.45 -31.24
CA PRO A 95 18.96 23.78 -31.34
C PRO A 95 18.69 24.16 -32.81
N PHE A 96 17.76 23.45 -33.47
CA PHE A 96 17.44 23.65 -34.89
C PHE A 96 17.13 25.10 -35.26
N ASP A 97 16.53 25.84 -34.33
CA ASP A 97 16.12 27.24 -34.52
C ASP A 97 17.28 28.19 -34.81
N LEU A 98 18.47 27.91 -34.27
CA LEU A 98 19.68 28.71 -34.49
C LEU A 98 20.24 28.52 -35.91
N PHE A 99 19.95 27.37 -36.53
CA PHE A 99 20.46 27.01 -37.85
C PHE A 99 19.47 27.30 -38.98
N GLY A 100 18.32 27.92 -38.70
CA GLY A 100 17.32 28.20 -39.74
C GLY A 100 17.84 29.05 -40.91
N GLY A 101 18.66 30.07 -40.61
CA GLY A 101 19.33 30.88 -41.65
C GLY A 101 20.41 30.11 -42.41
N PHE A 102 21.07 29.14 -41.77
CA PHE A 102 22.02 28.23 -42.42
C PHE A 102 21.30 27.31 -43.41
N PHE A 103 20.17 26.71 -43.00
CA PHE A 103 19.37 25.85 -43.88
C PHE A 103 18.79 26.59 -45.08
N PHE A 104 18.28 27.80 -44.87
CA PHE A 104 17.80 28.66 -45.96
C PHE A 104 18.93 28.99 -46.95
N ARG A 105 20.12 29.36 -46.45
CA ARG A 105 21.25 29.81 -47.28
C ARG A 105 21.92 28.69 -48.07
N TYR A 106 22.07 27.49 -47.50
CA TYR A 106 22.83 26.40 -48.13
C TYR A 106 21.96 25.36 -48.83
N PHE A 107 20.73 25.12 -48.35
CA PHE A 107 19.84 24.10 -48.93
C PHE A 107 18.67 24.71 -49.73
N GLY A 108 18.56 26.04 -49.83
CA GLY A 108 17.53 26.71 -50.63
C GLY A 108 16.10 26.47 -50.16
N VAL A 109 15.91 26.03 -48.91
CA VAL A 109 14.60 25.64 -48.38
C VAL A 109 13.81 26.89 -48.00
N THR A 110 12.94 27.34 -48.89
CA THR A 110 12.10 28.55 -48.73
C THR A 110 11.04 28.40 -47.64
N ASP A 111 10.54 27.18 -47.41
CA ASP A 111 9.59 26.83 -46.33
C ASP A 111 10.30 26.44 -45.01
N SER A 112 11.56 26.87 -44.82
CA SER A 112 12.42 26.53 -43.66
C SER A 112 11.73 26.77 -42.32
N LEU A 113 10.92 27.84 -42.20
CA LEU A 113 10.20 28.15 -40.96
C LEU A 113 9.11 27.12 -40.59
N LYS A 114 8.52 26.40 -41.54
CA LYS A 114 7.56 25.31 -41.28
C LYS A 114 8.29 24.02 -40.90
N ILE A 115 9.36 23.69 -41.62
CA ILE A 115 10.18 22.50 -41.36
C ILE A 115 10.86 22.59 -39.98
N LEU A 116 11.40 23.75 -39.61
CA LEU A 116 11.96 23.98 -38.28
C LEU A 116 10.90 23.87 -37.17
N ARG A 117 9.68 24.33 -37.43
CA ARG A 117 8.54 24.15 -36.50
C ARG A 117 8.15 22.69 -36.33
N LEU A 118 8.17 21.90 -37.40
CA LEU A 118 7.89 20.45 -37.36
C LEU A 118 9.01 19.66 -36.67
N LEU A 119 10.27 20.07 -36.83
CA LEU A 119 11.41 19.46 -36.14
C LEU A 119 11.34 19.66 -34.62
N ARG A 120 10.73 20.75 -34.13
CA ARG A 120 10.45 20.93 -32.68
C ARG A 120 9.49 19.87 -32.13
N SER A 121 8.61 19.31 -32.96
CA SER A 121 7.69 18.23 -32.55
C SER A 121 8.43 16.93 -32.20
N VAL A 122 9.71 16.77 -32.62
CA VAL A 122 10.55 15.64 -32.21
C VAL A 122 10.70 15.58 -30.68
N ARG A 123 10.61 16.72 -29.99
CA ARG A 123 10.67 16.81 -28.52
C ARG A 123 9.52 16.08 -27.83
N VAL A 124 8.36 15.95 -28.48
CA VAL A 124 7.22 15.19 -27.93
C VAL A 124 7.57 13.72 -27.75
N PHE A 125 8.48 13.16 -28.57
CA PHE A 125 8.93 11.78 -28.41
C PHE A 125 9.75 11.56 -27.13
N GLU A 126 10.28 12.61 -26.49
CA GLU A 126 10.91 12.49 -25.19
C GLU A 126 9.92 12.18 -24.08
N LEU A 127 8.61 12.44 -24.27
CA LEU A 127 7.60 12.02 -23.30
C LEU A 127 7.56 10.48 -23.18
N PHE A 128 7.99 9.73 -24.20
CA PHE A 128 8.16 8.27 -24.07
C PHE A 128 9.25 7.89 -23.05
N LYS A 129 10.17 8.81 -22.68
CA LYS A 129 11.04 8.63 -21.50
C LYS A 129 10.22 8.51 -20.21
N SER A 130 9.10 9.20 -20.11
CA SER A 130 8.20 9.08 -18.95
C SER A 130 7.51 7.71 -18.89
N LEU A 131 7.35 7.00 -20.03
CA LEU A 131 6.93 5.60 -20.01
C LEU A 131 8.00 4.69 -19.36
N ARG A 132 9.27 5.09 -19.34
CA ARG A 132 10.28 4.38 -18.54
C ARG A 132 9.96 4.48 -17.05
N MET A 133 9.36 5.59 -16.58
CA MET A 133 8.86 5.72 -15.20
C MET A 133 7.68 4.78 -14.91
N LEU A 134 6.92 4.38 -15.93
CA LEU A 134 5.89 3.34 -15.82
C LEU A 134 6.48 1.93 -15.87
N ALA A 135 7.46 1.67 -16.76
CA ALA A 135 8.19 0.40 -16.83
C ALA A 135 9.09 0.16 -15.61
N LEU A 136 9.47 1.23 -14.90
CA LEU A 136 10.14 1.24 -13.60
C LEU A 136 9.30 0.60 -12.47
N GLY A 137 8.00 0.34 -12.70
CA GLY A 137 7.14 -0.42 -11.80
C GLY A 137 7.14 -1.93 -12.04
N SER A 138 7.86 -2.44 -13.05
CA SER A 138 7.84 -3.86 -13.42
C SER A 138 8.98 -4.69 -12.84
N ASP A 139 10.05 -4.09 -12.29
CA ASP A 139 11.20 -4.85 -11.79
C ASP A 139 11.57 -4.49 -10.34
N SER A 140 11.03 -5.34 -9.46
CA SER A 140 11.40 -5.77 -8.12
C SER A 140 12.15 -4.85 -7.11
N ASP A 141 11.44 -4.61 -6.01
CA ASP A 141 11.82 -4.64 -4.59
C ASP A 141 12.63 -3.53 -3.89
N GLU A 142 13.45 -2.72 -4.56
CA GLU A 142 14.33 -1.78 -3.80
C GLU A 142 14.15 -0.28 -4.11
N ARG A 143 13.33 0.09 -5.10
CA ARG A 143 13.31 1.49 -5.59
C ARG A 143 12.42 2.45 -4.80
N PHE A 144 11.57 1.96 -3.90
CA PHE A 144 10.52 2.76 -3.26
C PHE A 144 10.33 2.53 -1.75
N LYS A 145 11.40 2.33 -0.96
CA LYS A 145 11.29 2.38 0.52
C LYS A 145 10.81 3.74 1.09
N LEU A 146 10.76 4.80 0.27
CA LEU A 146 10.14 6.09 0.65
C LEU A 146 8.75 6.31 0.03
N ILE A 147 8.32 5.49 -0.95
CA ILE A 147 6.99 5.56 -1.59
C ILE A 147 6.20 4.28 -1.30
N GLU A 148 6.48 3.62 -0.18
CA GLU A 148 5.59 2.60 0.41
C GLU A 148 4.22 3.19 0.81
N VAL A 149 4.08 4.52 0.84
CA VAL A 149 2.84 5.21 1.18
C VAL A 149 1.84 5.27 0.00
N ILE A 150 2.30 5.15 -1.25
CA ILE A 150 1.41 5.25 -2.43
C ILE A 150 1.35 3.90 -3.13
N ASN A 151 0.15 3.29 -3.11
CA ASN A 151 -0.14 2.07 -3.84
C ASN A 151 0.31 2.20 -5.31
N PRO A 152 1.11 1.26 -5.87
CA PRO A 152 1.57 1.29 -7.26
C PRO A 152 0.43 1.49 -8.28
N MET A 153 -0.78 1.04 -7.97
CA MET A 153 -1.98 1.28 -8.79
C MET A 153 -2.35 2.76 -8.85
N THR A 154 -2.28 3.49 -7.73
CA THR A 154 -2.55 4.93 -7.67
C THR A 154 -1.57 5.72 -8.52
N PHE A 155 -0.29 5.37 -8.49
CA PHE A 155 0.73 6.01 -9.32
C PHE A 155 0.46 5.79 -10.82
N ARG A 156 0.10 4.56 -11.23
CA ARG A 156 -0.31 4.25 -12.61
C ARG A 156 -1.53 5.08 -13.03
N LEU A 157 -2.51 5.24 -12.15
CA LEU A 157 -3.71 6.05 -12.42
C LEU A 157 -3.36 7.53 -12.59
N ILE A 158 -2.50 8.11 -11.73
CA ILE A 158 -2.04 9.50 -11.86
C ILE A 158 -1.35 9.72 -13.21
N PHE A 159 -0.43 8.83 -13.58
CA PHE A 159 0.24 8.89 -14.87
C PHE A 159 -0.73 8.74 -16.05
N PHE A 160 -1.71 7.86 -15.93
CA PHE A 160 -2.73 7.70 -16.96
C PHE A 160 -3.58 8.96 -17.13
N VAL A 161 -4.01 9.59 -16.04
CA VAL A 161 -4.77 10.86 -16.07
C VAL A 161 -3.94 11.97 -16.72
N TYR A 162 -2.64 12.06 -16.37
CA TYR A 162 -1.70 12.98 -17.02
C TYR A 162 -1.63 12.77 -18.53
N TRP A 163 -1.42 11.52 -18.97
CA TRP A 163 -1.32 11.19 -20.41
C TRP A 163 -2.63 11.42 -21.16
N THR A 164 -3.77 11.13 -20.55
CA THR A 164 -5.10 11.37 -21.14
C THR A 164 -5.38 12.87 -21.27
N SER A 165 -4.96 13.68 -20.29
CA SER A 165 -5.07 15.14 -20.35
C SER A 165 -4.21 15.72 -21.48
N LEU A 166 -2.96 15.27 -21.62
CA LEU A 166 -2.10 15.65 -22.75
C LEU A 166 -2.67 15.20 -24.09
N PHE A 167 -3.23 14.00 -24.16
CA PHE A 167 -3.87 13.50 -25.39
C PHE A 167 -5.10 14.34 -25.78
N ALA A 168 -5.96 14.70 -24.81
CA ALA A 168 -7.08 15.60 -25.05
C ALA A 168 -6.61 16.99 -25.54
N HIS A 169 -5.53 17.49 -24.98
CA HIS A 169 -4.89 18.72 -25.45
C HIS A 169 -4.43 18.61 -26.92
N TRP A 170 -3.73 17.53 -27.29
CA TRP A 170 -3.29 17.32 -28.68
C TRP A 170 -4.46 17.15 -29.64
N VAL A 171 -5.51 16.45 -29.21
CA VAL A 171 -6.73 16.28 -30.01
C VAL A 171 -7.43 17.62 -30.24
N ALA A 172 -7.48 18.48 -29.21
CA ALA A 172 -8.01 19.83 -29.33
C ALA A 172 -7.17 20.71 -30.27
N CYS A 173 -5.84 20.65 -30.19
CA CYS A 173 -4.97 21.36 -31.13
C CYS A 173 -5.14 20.85 -32.57
N GLY A 174 -5.23 19.53 -32.76
CA GLY A 174 -5.51 18.93 -34.07
C GLY A 174 -6.86 19.39 -34.65
N TRP A 175 -7.89 19.54 -33.81
CA TRP A 175 -9.19 20.07 -34.22
C TRP A 175 -9.08 21.49 -34.79
N ILE A 176 -8.41 22.40 -34.06
CA ILE A 176 -8.25 23.79 -34.52
C ILE A 176 -7.35 23.84 -35.77
N TYR A 177 -6.32 22.99 -35.86
CA TYR A 177 -5.46 22.91 -37.04
C TYR A 177 -6.23 22.51 -38.31
N LEU A 178 -7.14 21.54 -38.20
CA LEU A 178 -7.98 21.08 -39.31
C LEU A 178 -9.17 21.99 -39.60
N GLY A 179 -9.49 22.91 -38.69
CA GLY A 179 -10.55 23.91 -38.81
C GLY A 179 -10.02 25.32 -38.59
N PRO A 180 -9.27 25.90 -39.55
CA PRO A 180 -8.71 27.25 -39.40
C PRO A 180 -9.78 28.31 -39.11
N ASP A 181 -10.98 28.15 -39.70
CA ASP A 181 -12.17 29.00 -39.48
C ASP A 181 -13.01 28.57 -38.27
N PHE A 182 -12.49 27.72 -37.38
CA PHE A 182 -13.19 27.36 -36.15
C PHE A 182 -13.26 28.56 -35.20
N LEU A 183 -14.46 29.13 -35.06
CA LEU A 183 -14.76 30.31 -34.24
C LEU A 183 -13.80 31.48 -34.54
N PRO A 184 -13.81 32.03 -35.77
CA PRO A 184 -12.80 32.97 -36.24
C PRO A 184 -12.90 34.32 -35.52
N ASP A 185 -14.11 34.69 -35.10
CA ASP A 185 -14.40 35.96 -34.40
C ASP A 185 -14.08 35.92 -32.90
N LYS A 186 -13.57 34.79 -32.38
CA LYS A 186 -13.29 34.59 -30.96
C LYS A 186 -11.79 34.65 -30.69
N ASP A 187 -11.45 35.10 -29.48
CA ASP A 187 -10.08 35.15 -28.99
C ASP A 187 -9.48 33.74 -28.85
N MET A 188 -8.14 33.68 -28.78
CA MET A 188 -7.38 32.42 -28.73
C MET A 188 -7.80 31.52 -27.56
N VAL A 189 -8.08 32.12 -26.39
CA VAL A 189 -8.45 31.36 -25.18
C VAL A 189 -9.82 30.73 -25.38
N THR A 190 -10.81 31.48 -25.84
CA THR A 190 -12.14 30.96 -26.14
C THR A 190 -12.10 29.83 -27.17
N ARG A 191 -11.32 29.99 -28.25
CA ARG A 191 -11.15 28.95 -29.29
C ARG A 191 -10.53 27.68 -28.72
N TYR A 192 -9.47 27.81 -27.92
CA TYR A 192 -8.80 26.68 -27.28
C TYR A 192 -9.73 25.94 -26.30
N VAL A 193 -10.41 26.67 -25.41
CA VAL A 193 -11.32 26.08 -24.41
C VAL A 193 -12.48 25.35 -25.11
N ARG A 194 -13.03 25.90 -26.20
CA ARG A 194 -14.10 25.24 -26.98
C ARG A 194 -13.61 23.98 -27.69
N ALA A 195 -12.41 23.99 -28.26
CA ALA A 195 -11.82 22.79 -28.87
C ALA A 195 -11.48 21.71 -27.82
N LEU A 196 -11.01 22.12 -26.63
CA LEU A 196 -10.75 21.20 -25.53
C LEU A 196 -12.04 20.60 -25.00
N TYR A 197 -13.11 21.40 -24.87
CA TYR A 197 -14.45 20.91 -24.54
C TYR A 197 -14.90 19.83 -25.53
N TRP A 198 -14.80 20.09 -26.84
CA TRP A 198 -15.12 19.10 -27.88
C TRP A 198 -14.27 17.82 -27.77
N SER A 199 -12.96 17.98 -27.51
CA SER A 199 -12.07 16.82 -27.34
C SER A 199 -12.47 15.98 -26.12
N VAL A 200 -12.77 16.61 -24.99
CA VAL A 200 -13.16 15.91 -23.76
C VAL A 200 -14.49 15.21 -23.94
N THR A 201 -15.51 15.86 -24.53
CA THR A 201 -16.83 15.25 -24.75
C THR A 201 -16.77 14.09 -25.73
N THR A 202 -15.87 14.14 -26.72
CA THR A 202 -15.64 13.04 -27.67
C THR A 202 -14.88 11.88 -27.01
N LEU A 203 -13.79 12.16 -26.29
CA LEU A 203 -12.98 11.12 -25.62
C LEU A 203 -13.73 10.41 -24.48
N THR A 204 -14.64 11.12 -23.81
CA THR A 204 -15.49 10.56 -22.74
C THR A 204 -16.78 9.95 -23.25
N THR A 205 -16.96 9.85 -24.57
CA THR A 205 -18.14 9.23 -25.23
C THR A 205 -19.49 9.93 -24.95
N ILE A 206 -19.48 11.18 -24.47
CA ILE A 206 -20.71 11.95 -24.20
C ILE A 206 -21.31 12.50 -25.50
N GLY A 207 -20.50 13.19 -26.31
CA GLY A 207 -20.88 13.66 -27.65
C GLY A 207 -22.21 14.43 -27.75
N TYR A 208 -22.34 15.58 -27.07
CA TYR A 208 -23.57 16.39 -27.10
C TYR A 208 -24.05 16.82 -28.50
N GLY A 209 -23.16 16.85 -29.49
CA GLY A 209 -23.48 17.19 -30.88
C GLY A 209 -23.53 18.68 -31.18
N ASP A 210 -23.08 19.53 -30.25
CA ASP A 210 -23.02 20.99 -30.40
C ASP A 210 -21.82 21.48 -31.24
N ILE A 211 -20.73 20.71 -31.26
CA ILE A 211 -19.58 20.91 -32.15
C ILE A 211 -19.39 19.63 -32.97
N THR A 212 -19.53 19.74 -34.30
CA THR A 212 -19.50 18.61 -35.24
C THR A 212 -18.56 18.89 -36.42
N PRO A 213 -17.98 17.84 -37.02
CA PRO A 213 -17.12 18.00 -38.19
C PRO A 213 -17.92 18.46 -39.41
N VAL A 214 -17.39 19.45 -40.13
CA VAL A 214 -18.05 20.02 -41.33
C VAL A 214 -17.42 19.47 -42.61
N THR A 215 -16.12 19.14 -42.56
CA THR A 215 -15.37 18.63 -43.73
C THR A 215 -15.09 17.13 -43.61
N ASN A 216 -14.92 16.44 -44.75
CA ASN A 216 -14.58 15.01 -44.78
C ASN A 216 -13.31 14.69 -43.98
N ILE A 217 -12.31 15.59 -44.00
CA ILE A 217 -11.05 15.41 -43.25
C ILE A 217 -11.32 15.49 -41.74
N GLN A 218 -12.12 16.46 -41.29
CA GLN A 218 -12.54 16.55 -39.89
C GLN A 218 -13.37 15.34 -39.47
N THR A 219 -14.22 14.81 -40.35
CA THR A 219 -15.03 13.61 -40.09
C THR A 219 -14.14 12.39 -39.87
N VAL A 220 -13.20 12.13 -40.78
CA VAL A 220 -12.23 11.01 -40.65
C VAL A 220 -11.37 11.17 -39.39
N TYR A 221 -10.91 12.39 -39.10
CA TYR A 221 -10.18 12.69 -37.87
C TYR A 221 -11.02 12.37 -36.63
N THR A 222 -12.29 12.80 -36.61
CA THR A 222 -13.23 12.54 -35.51
C THR A 222 -13.48 11.04 -35.33
N MET A 223 -13.63 10.27 -36.42
CA MET A 223 -13.76 8.80 -36.36
C MET A 223 -12.56 8.15 -35.69
N GLY A 224 -11.34 8.57 -36.03
CA GLY A 224 -10.13 8.08 -35.38
C GLY A 224 -10.08 8.42 -33.88
N VAL A 225 -10.43 9.66 -33.51
CA VAL A 225 -10.49 10.11 -32.11
C VAL A 225 -11.53 9.31 -31.32
N MET A 226 -12.69 9.01 -31.90
CA MET A 226 -13.74 8.22 -31.23
C MET A 226 -13.28 6.79 -30.92
N ILE A 227 -12.62 6.11 -31.87
CA ILE A 227 -12.09 4.75 -31.66
C ILE A 227 -11.06 4.74 -30.51
N LEU A 228 -10.14 5.71 -30.51
CA LEU A 228 -9.13 5.84 -29.45
C LEU A 228 -9.76 6.22 -28.10
N GLY A 229 -10.75 7.10 -28.11
CA GLY A 229 -11.48 7.55 -26.93
C GLY A 229 -12.14 6.41 -26.17
N VAL A 230 -12.85 5.51 -26.88
CA VAL A 230 -13.48 4.32 -26.27
C VAL A 230 -12.44 3.44 -25.56
N GLY A 231 -11.27 3.22 -26.17
CA GLY A 231 -10.19 2.43 -25.55
C GLY A 231 -9.61 3.08 -24.29
N ILE A 232 -9.33 4.39 -24.34
CA ILE A 232 -8.81 5.17 -23.20
C ILE A 232 -9.84 5.16 -22.05
N TYR A 233 -11.11 5.42 -22.35
CA TYR A 233 -12.16 5.48 -21.34
C TYR A 233 -12.44 4.11 -20.70
N GLY A 234 -12.45 3.04 -21.49
CA GLY A 234 -12.57 1.67 -20.98
C GLY A 234 -11.45 1.28 -20.02
N TYR A 235 -10.21 1.69 -20.32
CA TYR A 235 -9.06 1.48 -19.43
C TYR A 235 -9.21 2.23 -18.10
N VAL A 236 -9.72 3.47 -18.10
CA VAL A 236 -9.99 4.24 -16.86
C VAL A 236 -10.94 3.49 -15.95
N ILE A 237 -12.12 3.11 -16.48
CA ILE A 237 -13.16 2.44 -15.70
C ILE A 237 -12.62 1.14 -15.11
N GLY A 238 -11.90 0.33 -15.91
CA GLY A 238 -11.30 -0.92 -15.45
C GLY A 238 -10.30 -0.74 -14.31
N ASN A 239 -9.45 0.28 -14.38
CA ASN A 239 -8.47 0.56 -13.32
C ASN A 239 -9.12 1.10 -12.04
N ILE A 240 -10.12 1.98 -12.17
CA ILE A 240 -10.88 2.49 -11.00
C ILE A 240 -11.62 1.35 -10.31
N ALA A 241 -12.29 0.47 -11.07
CA ALA A 241 -12.97 -0.70 -10.51
C ALA A 241 -12.00 -1.62 -9.75
N THR A 242 -10.83 -1.89 -10.33
CA THR A 242 -9.77 -2.71 -9.70
C THR A 242 -9.20 -2.05 -8.44
N LEU A 243 -9.05 -0.72 -8.44
CA LEU A 243 -8.58 0.00 -7.26
C LEU A 243 -9.61 -0.08 -6.12
N LEU A 244 -10.89 0.11 -6.44
CA LEU A 244 -11.97 -0.01 -5.46
C LEU A 244 -12.06 -1.42 -4.87
N SER A 245 -11.90 -2.47 -5.69
CA SER A 245 -11.91 -3.85 -5.18
C SER A 245 -10.72 -4.14 -4.26
N ASN A 246 -9.59 -3.49 -4.49
CA ASN A 246 -8.36 -3.72 -3.72
C ASN A 246 -8.25 -2.90 -2.43
N LEU A 247 -8.99 -1.79 -2.30
CA LEU A 247 -8.96 -0.96 -1.09
C LEU A 247 -9.69 -1.60 0.10
N ASP A 248 -10.75 -2.37 -0.15
CA ASP A 248 -11.62 -2.90 0.90
C ASP A 248 -11.48 -4.42 1.11
N ILE A 249 -10.37 -5.05 0.69
CA ILE A 249 -10.19 -6.52 0.74
C ILE A 249 -10.47 -7.08 2.15
N SER A 250 -9.89 -6.49 3.20
CA SER A 250 -10.09 -6.99 4.57
C SER A 250 -11.55 -6.88 5.01
N ARG A 251 -12.22 -5.76 4.69
CA ARG A 251 -13.63 -5.54 5.03
C ARG A 251 -14.55 -6.49 4.27
N VAL A 252 -14.27 -6.73 2.99
CA VAL A 252 -14.98 -7.72 2.16
C VAL A 252 -14.82 -9.12 2.75
N THR A 253 -13.59 -9.51 3.09
CA THR A 253 -13.29 -10.82 3.71
C THR A 253 -14.06 -11.02 5.02
N PHE A 254 -14.15 -9.99 5.85
CA PHE A 254 -14.95 -10.04 7.08
C PHE A 254 -16.44 -10.19 6.82
N GLN A 255 -16.97 -9.43 5.86
CA GLN A 255 -18.36 -9.51 5.46
C GLN A 255 -18.71 -10.94 4.98
N GLU A 256 -17.82 -11.57 4.20
CA GLU A 256 -17.96 -12.95 3.75
C GLU A 256 -17.94 -13.96 4.92
N LYS A 257 -17.03 -13.77 5.88
CA LYS A 257 -16.98 -14.62 7.09
C LYS A 257 -18.25 -14.48 7.94
N LEU A 258 -18.74 -13.26 8.14
CA LEU A 258 -20.02 -13.01 8.82
C LEU A 258 -21.21 -13.63 8.09
N ASN A 259 -21.24 -13.56 6.76
CA ASN A 259 -22.29 -14.19 5.95
C ASN A 259 -22.28 -15.72 6.10
N THR A 260 -21.09 -16.32 6.14
CA THR A 260 -20.91 -17.75 6.40
C THR A 260 -21.45 -18.14 7.79
N ILE A 261 -21.12 -17.34 8.82
CA ILE A 261 -21.62 -17.54 10.19
C ILE A 261 -23.15 -17.40 10.25
N ASN A 262 -23.72 -16.38 9.60
CA ASN A 262 -25.17 -16.20 9.55
C ASN A 262 -25.87 -17.36 8.85
N THR A 263 -25.26 -17.91 7.79
CA THR A 263 -25.75 -19.10 7.10
C THR A 263 -25.73 -20.31 8.04
N PHE A 264 -24.65 -20.51 8.79
CA PHE A 264 -24.54 -21.56 9.81
C PHE A 264 -25.61 -21.41 10.90
N ILE A 265 -25.79 -20.21 11.47
CA ILE A 265 -26.80 -19.91 12.48
C ILE A 265 -28.20 -20.28 11.98
N LYS A 266 -28.52 -19.90 10.72
CA LYS A 266 -29.81 -20.18 10.09
C LYS A 266 -30.01 -21.67 9.84
N TYR A 267 -29.01 -22.34 9.29
CA TYR A 267 -29.06 -23.77 8.99
C TYR A 267 -29.21 -24.63 10.26
N LYS A 268 -28.50 -24.27 11.34
CA LYS A 268 -28.56 -24.97 12.63
C LYS A 268 -29.72 -24.51 13.52
N LYS A 269 -30.51 -23.52 13.10
CA LYS A 269 -31.66 -22.97 13.85
C LYS A 269 -31.30 -22.57 15.28
N LEU A 270 -30.18 -21.87 15.46
CA LEU A 270 -29.73 -21.47 16.79
C LEU A 270 -30.67 -20.45 17.43
N PRO A 271 -30.90 -20.50 18.76
CA PRO A 271 -31.77 -19.57 19.45
C PRO A 271 -31.22 -18.13 19.39
N PRO A 272 -32.08 -17.09 19.42
CA PRO A 272 -31.67 -15.69 19.20
C PRO A 272 -30.58 -15.20 20.15
N HIS A 273 -30.62 -15.60 21.42
CA HIS A 273 -29.61 -15.17 22.40
C HIS A 273 -28.21 -15.68 22.02
N LEU A 274 -28.11 -16.93 21.56
CA LEU A 274 -26.83 -17.56 21.19
C LEU A 274 -26.34 -16.98 19.86
N ALA A 275 -27.25 -16.80 18.90
CA ALA A 275 -26.95 -16.16 17.62
C ALA A 275 -26.39 -14.74 17.81
N ASN A 276 -27.00 -13.94 18.68
CA ASN A 276 -26.53 -12.59 18.99
C ASN A 276 -25.17 -12.63 19.68
N ARG A 277 -24.96 -13.54 20.64
CA ARG A 277 -23.66 -13.71 21.30
C ARG A 277 -22.55 -14.08 20.32
N ILE A 278 -22.82 -14.97 19.37
CA ILE A 278 -21.87 -15.34 18.30
C ILE A 278 -21.56 -14.12 17.41
N ARG A 279 -22.57 -13.37 16.96
CA ARG A 279 -22.35 -12.17 16.13
C ARG A 279 -21.53 -11.11 16.86
N SER A 280 -21.90 -10.79 18.10
CA SER A 280 -21.17 -9.82 18.93
C SER A 280 -19.72 -10.26 19.14
N TYR A 281 -19.47 -11.55 19.34
CA TYR A 281 -18.11 -12.08 19.43
C TYR A 281 -17.30 -11.79 18.16
N TYR A 282 -17.80 -12.13 16.97
CA TYR A 282 -17.07 -11.91 15.72
C TYR A 282 -16.93 -10.44 15.33
N VAL A 283 -17.91 -9.59 15.65
CA VAL A 283 -17.81 -8.13 15.46
C VAL A 283 -16.73 -7.54 16.37
N ASN A 284 -16.74 -7.86 17.66
CA ASN A 284 -15.71 -7.41 18.59
C ASN A 284 -14.33 -7.96 18.22
N LEU A 285 -14.26 -9.21 17.74
CA LEU A 285 -13.02 -9.80 17.25
C LEU A 285 -12.46 -9.01 16.07
N TRP A 286 -13.30 -8.55 15.15
CA TRP A 286 -12.87 -7.71 14.03
C TRP A 286 -12.42 -6.32 14.47
N GLU A 287 -13.17 -5.66 15.36
CA GLU A 287 -12.78 -4.35 15.89
C GLU A 287 -11.42 -4.39 16.60
N ASN A 288 -11.10 -5.51 17.26
CA ASN A 288 -9.85 -5.68 18.00
C ASN A 288 -8.70 -6.26 17.15
N LYS A 289 -8.98 -7.07 16.12
CA LYS A 289 -7.94 -7.73 15.28
C LYS A 289 -7.78 -7.14 13.87
N HIS A 290 -8.62 -6.18 13.47
CA HIS A 290 -8.67 -5.59 12.13
C HIS A 290 -8.72 -6.61 10.97
N GLY A 291 -9.17 -7.84 11.24
CA GLY A 291 -9.28 -8.89 10.22
C GLY A 291 -8.06 -9.72 9.92
N ILE A 292 -6.99 -9.54 10.67
CA ILE A 292 -5.73 -10.21 10.38
C ILE A 292 -5.77 -11.59 11.02
N ASP A 293 -5.59 -12.64 10.21
CA ASP A 293 -5.28 -13.97 10.73
C ASP A 293 -3.79 -14.01 11.06
N GLU A 294 -3.47 -13.79 12.33
CA GLU A 294 -2.09 -13.78 12.81
C GLU A 294 -1.38 -15.13 12.56
N SER A 295 -2.12 -16.25 12.53
CA SER A 295 -1.53 -17.58 12.46
C SER A 295 -0.74 -17.82 11.17
N GLU A 296 -1.24 -17.36 10.03
CA GLU A 296 -0.59 -17.50 8.73
C GLU A 296 0.70 -16.66 8.65
N ILE A 297 0.68 -15.46 9.23
CA ILE A 297 1.85 -14.59 9.33
C ILE A 297 2.91 -15.25 10.20
N TRP A 298 2.49 -15.80 11.35
CA TRP A 298 3.39 -16.51 12.23
C TRP A 298 4.07 -17.66 11.50
N ASP A 299 3.37 -18.53 10.78
CA ASP A 299 3.99 -19.67 10.10
C ASP A 299 5.08 -19.29 9.10
N GLN A 300 4.92 -18.14 8.42
CA GLN A 300 5.88 -17.64 7.41
C GLN A 300 7.13 -16.97 8.02
N LEU A 301 7.10 -16.56 9.28
CA LEU A 301 8.23 -15.86 9.90
C LEU A 301 9.40 -16.82 10.22
N PRO A 302 10.66 -16.43 9.93
CA PRO A 302 11.84 -17.12 10.42
C PRO A 302 11.88 -17.17 11.96
N SER A 303 12.45 -18.23 12.52
CA SER A 303 12.48 -18.46 13.98
C SER A 303 13.11 -17.33 14.79
N GLY A 304 14.17 -16.69 14.29
CA GLY A 304 14.79 -15.55 14.96
C GLY A 304 13.84 -14.35 15.10
N ILE A 305 13.15 -14.00 14.00
CA ILE A 305 12.20 -12.87 13.97
C ILE A 305 10.97 -13.19 14.82
N LYS A 306 10.50 -14.45 14.82
CA LYS A 306 9.40 -14.90 15.68
C LYS A 306 9.64 -14.59 17.15
N ILE A 307 10.85 -14.87 17.64
CA ILE A 307 11.23 -14.63 19.04
C ILE A 307 11.16 -13.15 19.35
N ASP A 308 11.79 -12.31 18.53
CA ASP A 308 11.84 -10.86 18.76
C ASP A 308 10.45 -10.22 18.72
N VAL A 309 9.63 -10.59 17.73
CA VAL A 309 8.24 -10.09 17.61
C VAL A 309 7.40 -10.61 18.76
N SER A 310 7.54 -11.88 19.16
CA SER A 310 6.76 -12.43 20.27
C SER A 310 7.13 -11.77 21.60
N LEU A 311 8.42 -11.52 21.86
CA LEU A 311 8.87 -10.75 23.03
C LEU A 311 8.28 -9.34 23.05
N PHE A 312 8.23 -8.66 21.89
CA PHE A 312 7.64 -7.35 21.77
C PHE A 312 6.13 -7.35 22.09
N LEU A 313 5.37 -8.27 21.49
CA LEU A 313 3.91 -8.36 21.69
C LEU A 313 3.54 -8.72 23.13
N HIS A 314 4.33 -9.58 23.77
CA HIS A 314 4.10 -10.01 25.14
C HIS A 314 4.80 -9.12 26.18
N ASN A 315 5.44 -8.01 25.78
CA ASN A 315 6.19 -7.14 26.69
C ASN A 315 5.33 -6.62 27.86
N HIS A 316 4.07 -6.26 27.60
CA HIS A 316 3.14 -5.87 28.66
C HIS A 316 2.96 -7.00 29.68
N LEU A 317 2.69 -8.23 29.22
CA LEU A 317 2.55 -9.40 30.11
C LEU A 317 3.81 -9.64 30.95
N ILE A 318 4.98 -9.61 30.31
CA ILE A 318 6.29 -9.77 30.95
C ILE A 318 6.49 -8.67 32.01
N SER A 319 6.03 -7.46 31.74
CA SER A 319 6.17 -6.30 32.64
C SER A 319 5.18 -6.29 33.81
N VAL A 320 4.00 -6.92 33.69
CA VAL A 320 2.97 -6.86 34.74
C VAL A 320 2.98 -8.11 35.61
N VAL A 321 3.27 -9.29 35.07
CA VAL A 321 3.33 -10.54 35.83
C VAL A 321 4.65 -10.56 36.63
N PRO A 322 4.62 -10.50 37.98
CA PRO A 322 5.83 -10.35 38.79
C PRO A 322 6.85 -11.46 38.59
N PHE A 323 6.38 -12.67 38.28
CA PHE A 323 7.24 -13.80 37.98
C PHE A 323 8.17 -13.54 36.79
N PHE A 324 7.63 -13.03 35.68
CA PHE A 324 8.43 -12.80 34.47
C PHE A 324 9.46 -11.70 34.65
N LYS A 325 9.25 -10.71 35.54
CA LYS A 325 10.23 -9.64 35.78
C LYS A 325 11.62 -10.16 36.14
N ASN A 326 11.67 -11.18 37.00
CA ASN A 326 12.91 -11.75 37.54
C ASN A 326 13.28 -13.09 36.87
N ALA A 327 12.53 -13.52 35.86
CA ALA A 327 12.80 -14.75 35.13
C ALA A 327 14.03 -14.60 34.22
N PRO A 328 14.85 -15.66 34.05
CA PRO A 328 15.90 -15.68 33.04
C PRO A 328 15.35 -15.40 31.64
N GLU A 329 16.12 -14.71 30.79
CA GLU A 329 15.72 -14.40 29.41
C GLU A 329 15.40 -15.65 28.59
N GLU A 330 16.10 -16.76 28.85
CA GLU A 330 15.86 -18.06 28.22
C GLU A 330 14.44 -18.57 28.53
N LEU A 331 14.01 -18.51 29.79
CA LEU A 331 12.67 -18.91 30.20
C LEU A 331 11.60 -17.99 29.58
N LYS A 332 11.85 -16.68 29.54
CA LYS A 332 10.92 -15.72 28.90
C LYS A 332 10.71 -16.10 27.44
N ARG A 333 11.79 -16.35 26.69
CA ARG A 333 11.73 -16.73 25.27
C ARG A 333 10.96 -18.03 25.06
N GLU A 334 11.23 -19.04 25.86
CA GLU A 334 10.56 -20.35 25.73
C GLU A 334 9.06 -20.28 26.05
N VAL A 335 8.68 -19.53 27.09
CA VAL A 335 7.26 -19.38 27.46
C VAL A 335 6.52 -18.54 26.42
N VAL A 336 7.09 -17.41 26.01
CA VAL A 336 6.43 -16.40 25.14
C VAL A 336 6.11 -16.94 23.75
N LEU A 337 6.88 -17.91 23.24
CA LEU A 337 6.58 -18.58 21.96
C LEU A 337 5.33 -19.47 22.01
N GLU A 338 4.93 -19.89 23.20
CA GLU A 338 3.87 -20.89 23.42
C GLU A 338 2.57 -20.27 23.94
N LEU A 339 2.62 -18.98 24.28
CA LEU A 339 1.47 -18.23 24.74
C LEU A 339 0.49 -18.01 23.59
N ARG A 340 -0.77 -18.37 23.82
CA ARG A 340 -1.87 -18.08 22.89
C ARG A 340 -2.83 -17.07 23.49
N PRO A 341 -3.12 -15.95 22.81
CA PRO A 341 -4.06 -14.95 23.31
C PRO A 341 -5.50 -15.48 23.31
N ALA A 342 -6.25 -15.13 24.35
CA ALA A 342 -7.66 -15.44 24.52
C ALA A 342 -8.38 -14.24 25.14
N PHE A 343 -9.65 -14.06 24.76
CA PHE A 343 -10.47 -12.92 25.17
C PHE A 343 -11.76 -13.39 25.82
N TYR A 344 -12.13 -12.78 26.94
CA TYR A 344 -13.35 -13.10 27.67
C TYR A 344 -14.12 -11.82 28.00
N MET A 345 -15.44 -11.83 27.79
CA MET A 345 -16.32 -10.72 28.14
C MET A 345 -16.74 -10.83 29.61
N LYS A 346 -17.17 -9.71 30.19
CA LYS A 346 -17.72 -9.70 31.56
C LYS A 346 -18.84 -10.73 31.69
N GLY A 347 -18.72 -11.60 32.68
CA GLY A 347 -19.67 -12.67 32.98
C GLY A 347 -19.36 -14.02 32.33
N ASP A 348 -18.43 -14.08 31.36
CA ASP A 348 -18.00 -15.36 30.78
C ASP A 348 -17.31 -16.23 31.84
N ILE A 349 -17.64 -17.53 31.82
CA ILE A 349 -16.96 -18.54 32.64
C ILE A 349 -15.77 -19.06 31.83
N ILE A 350 -14.56 -18.94 32.37
CA ILE A 350 -13.33 -19.38 31.72
C ILE A 350 -13.18 -20.90 31.85
N PHE A 351 -13.41 -21.43 33.05
CA PHE A 351 -13.57 -22.86 33.34
C PHE A 351 -14.36 -23.06 34.64
N ARG A 352 -14.94 -24.24 34.81
CA ARG A 352 -15.71 -24.62 36.00
C ARG A 352 -14.91 -25.51 36.93
N GLU A 353 -15.27 -25.49 38.21
CA GLU A 353 -14.84 -26.50 39.18
C GLU A 353 -15.21 -27.90 38.68
N GLY A 354 -14.27 -28.85 38.77
CA GLY A 354 -14.44 -30.21 38.27
C GLY A 354 -14.03 -30.42 36.80
N ASP A 355 -13.76 -29.38 36.03
CA ASP A 355 -13.30 -29.53 34.64
C ASP A 355 -11.90 -30.19 34.59
N VAL A 356 -11.61 -30.86 33.45
CA VAL A 356 -10.28 -31.39 33.15
C VAL A 356 -9.35 -30.23 32.76
N PRO A 357 -8.15 -30.10 33.37
CA PRO A 357 -7.27 -28.97 33.10
C PRO A 357 -6.49 -29.15 31.79
N HIS A 358 -6.66 -28.21 30.85
CA HIS A 358 -5.91 -28.18 29.58
C HIS A 358 -4.84 -27.10 29.50
N ASN A 359 -5.06 -25.96 30.15
CA ASN A 359 -4.19 -24.79 30.05
C ASN A 359 -4.04 -24.09 31.41
N MET A 360 -2.94 -23.38 31.62
CA MET A 360 -2.87 -22.30 32.61
C MET A 360 -3.06 -20.95 31.93
N TYR A 361 -3.37 -19.93 32.72
CA TYR A 361 -3.80 -18.63 32.23
C TYR A 361 -3.01 -17.52 32.91
N PHE A 362 -2.51 -16.57 32.11
CA PHE A 362 -1.89 -15.33 32.58
C PHE A 362 -2.80 -14.15 32.26
N LEU A 363 -3.19 -13.38 33.27
CA LEU A 363 -4.11 -12.27 33.12
C LEU A 363 -3.33 -10.99 32.78
N SER A 364 -3.42 -10.55 31.53
CA SER A 364 -2.77 -9.32 31.07
C SER A 364 -3.57 -8.07 31.45
N LYS A 365 -4.89 -8.10 31.25
CA LYS A 365 -5.79 -6.96 31.53
C LYS A 365 -7.12 -7.45 32.09
N GLY A 366 -7.73 -6.64 32.96
CA GLY A 366 -9.02 -6.93 33.59
C GLY A 366 -8.89 -7.62 34.94
N HIS A 367 -9.99 -8.19 35.43
CA HIS A 367 -10.03 -8.99 36.65
C HIS A 367 -10.97 -10.19 36.52
N VAL A 368 -10.63 -11.26 37.22
CA VAL A 368 -11.42 -12.49 37.30
C VAL A 368 -11.78 -12.81 38.74
N GLU A 369 -12.93 -13.43 38.92
CA GLU A 369 -13.46 -13.88 40.21
C GLU A 369 -13.27 -15.40 40.33
N VAL A 370 -12.69 -15.83 41.45
CA VAL A 370 -12.53 -17.24 41.81
C VAL A 370 -13.73 -17.64 42.66
N ILE A 371 -14.56 -18.54 42.16
CA ILE A 371 -15.87 -18.89 42.73
C ILE A 371 -15.88 -20.36 43.10
N LYS A 372 -16.42 -20.69 44.28
CA LYS A 372 -16.71 -22.08 44.65
C LYS A 372 -18.07 -22.48 44.08
N GLU A 373 -18.13 -23.49 43.19
CA GLU A 373 -19.35 -23.78 42.41
C GLU A 373 -20.52 -24.17 43.33
N LYS A 374 -20.23 -24.93 44.39
CA LYS A 374 -21.25 -25.42 45.33
C LYS A 374 -21.89 -24.32 46.19
N THR A 375 -21.14 -23.30 46.58
CA THR A 375 -21.62 -22.25 47.50
C THR A 375 -21.91 -20.94 46.79
N GLY A 376 -21.41 -20.74 45.56
CA GLY A 376 -21.45 -19.46 44.85
C GLY A 376 -20.57 -18.37 45.49
N GLU A 377 -19.78 -18.72 46.51
CA GLU A 377 -18.94 -17.80 47.26
C GLU A 377 -17.72 -17.37 46.42
N ILE A 378 -17.44 -16.06 46.40
CA ILE A 378 -16.23 -15.50 45.78
C ILE A 378 -15.07 -15.67 46.75
N LEU A 379 -14.19 -16.62 46.46
CA LEU A 379 -13.02 -16.96 47.29
C LEU A 379 -11.93 -15.88 47.20
N ALA A 380 -11.75 -15.31 46.01
CA ALA A 380 -10.76 -14.28 45.70
C ALA A 380 -11.09 -13.56 44.37
N THR A 381 -10.56 -12.36 44.21
CA THR A 381 -10.54 -11.62 42.93
C THR A 381 -9.10 -11.44 42.48
N LEU A 382 -8.79 -11.90 41.27
CA LEU A 382 -7.46 -11.79 40.68
C LEU A 382 -7.44 -10.64 39.69
N ASN A 383 -6.50 -9.71 39.89
CA ASN A 383 -6.30 -8.56 39.01
C ASN A 383 -5.20 -8.83 37.98
N SER A 384 -5.12 -7.97 36.96
CA SER A 384 -4.02 -7.90 35.98
C SER A 384 -2.64 -8.14 36.61
N GLY A 385 -1.82 -8.99 35.97
CA GLY A 385 -0.54 -9.49 36.49
C GLY A 385 -0.61 -10.82 37.21
N SER A 386 -1.81 -11.26 37.58
CA SER A 386 -2.01 -12.57 38.21
C SER A 386 -2.02 -13.70 37.17
N PHE A 387 -1.74 -14.92 37.61
CA PHE A 387 -1.95 -16.14 36.83
C PHE A 387 -2.79 -17.13 37.63
N PHE A 388 -3.49 -18.03 36.93
CA PHE A 388 -4.40 -19.01 37.51
C PHE A 388 -4.49 -20.29 36.69
N GLY A 389 -5.01 -21.34 37.32
CA GLY A 389 -5.21 -22.65 36.70
C GLY A 389 -3.95 -23.53 36.72
N GLU A 390 -2.90 -23.15 37.43
CA GLU A 390 -1.66 -23.91 37.58
C GLU A 390 -1.81 -25.12 38.50
N MET A 391 -2.60 -25.02 39.59
CA MET A 391 -2.69 -26.06 40.63
C MET A 391 -3.07 -27.43 40.05
N SER A 392 -4.13 -27.45 39.24
CA SER A 392 -4.63 -28.66 38.60
C SER A 392 -3.68 -29.25 37.55
N LEU A 393 -2.76 -28.45 36.98
CA LEU A 393 -1.75 -28.94 36.04
C LEU A 393 -0.58 -29.62 36.75
N ILE A 394 -0.26 -29.17 37.97
CA ILE A 394 0.85 -29.72 38.78
C ILE A 394 0.43 -31.03 39.45
N ASP A 395 -0.75 -31.02 40.09
CA ASP A 395 -1.27 -32.16 40.86
C ASP A 395 -2.00 -33.21 40.00
N ASP A 396 -2.09 -32.97 38.68
CA ASP A 396 -2.88 -33.75 37.72
C ASP A 396 -4.33 -34.03 38.20
N SER A 397 -4.94 -33.01 38.82
CA SER A 397 -6.27 -33.08 39.44
C SER A 397 -7.29 -32.24 38.67
N LEU A 398 -8.58 -32.40 39.00
CA LEU A 398 -9.64 -31.57 38.41
C LEU A 398 -9.53 -30.10 38.87
N ARG A 399 -10.19 -29.18 38.17
CA ARG A 399 -10.26 -27.76 38.59
C ARG A 399 -10.85 -27.63 40.00
N THR A 400 -10.16 -26.92 40.88
CA THR A 400 -10.54 -26.76 42.30
C THR A 400 -11.57 -25.67 42.58
N ALA A 401 -11.77 -24.77 41.62
CA ALA A 401 -12.72 -23.66 41.66
C ALA A 401 -13.13 -23.24 40.24
N THR A 402 -14.25 -22.53 40.13
CA THR A 402 -14.73 -21.89 38.90
C THR A 402 -14.08 -20.52 38.73
N ILE A 403 -13.66 -20.16 37.52
CA ILE A 403 -13.15 -18.82 37.19
C ILE A 403 -14.12 -18.10 36.28
N LYS A 404 -14.55 -16.91 36.69
CA LYS A 404 -15.46 -16.04 35.94
C LYS A 404 -14.82 -14.69 35.67
N ALA A 405 -15.01 -14.16 34.46
CA ALA A 405 -14.53 -12.83 34.10
C ALA A 405 -15.40 -11.74 34.78
N GLY A 406 -14.81 -10.93 35.66
CA GLY A 406 -15.48 -9.81 36.33
C GLY A 406 -15.53 -8.53 35.48
N SER A 407 -14.60 -8.41 34.52
CA SER A 407 -14.57 -7.39 33.47
C SER A 407 -14.27 -8.00 32.10
N TYR A 408 -14.13 -7.16 31.07
CA TYR A 408 -13.40 -7.55 29.87
C TYR A 408 -11.97 -7.97 30.26
N CYS A 409 -11.55 -9.15 29.80
CA CYS A 409 -10.27 -9.75 30.18
C CYS A 409 -9.46 -10.16 28.95
N ASP A 410 -8.20 -9.69 28.92
CA ASP A 410 -7.18 -10.15 27.98
C ASP A 410 -6.30 -11.17 28.69
N VAL A 411 -6.28 -12.41 28.19
CA VAL A 411 -5.66 -13.54 28.85
C VAL A 411 -4.72 -14.26 27.88
N TYR A 412 -3.57 -14.72 28.36
CA TYR A 412 -2.69 -15.61 27.61
C TYR A 412 -2.77 -17.02 28.19
N THR A 413 -2.86 -18.01 27.31
CA THR A 413 -2.97 -19.42 27.69
C THR A 413 -1.66 -20.16 27.39
N LEU A 414 -1.27 -21.05 28.30
CA LEU A 414 -0.13 -21.97 28.11
C LEU A 414 -0.64 -23.40 28.31
N GLY A 415 -0.44 -24.26 27.31
CA GLY A 415 -0.92 -25.64 27.31
C GLY A 415 -0.22 -26.54 28.31
N LYS A 416 -0.93 -27.54 28.83
CA LYS A 416 -0.44 -28.50 29.83
C LYS A 416 0.88 -29.17 29.43
N ASP A 417 0.95 -29.72 28.22
CA ASP A 417 2.11 -30.48 27.75
C ASP A 417 3.36 -29.61 27.70
N ARG A 418 3.19 -28.39 27.18
CA ARG A 418 4.28 -27.43 27.03
C ARG A 418 4.71 -26.83 28.37
N PHE A 419 3.74 -26.57 29.25
CA PHE A 419 4.01 -26.20 30.64
C PHE A 419 4.86 -27.27 31.35
N ALA A 420 4.50 -28.56 31.21
CA ALA A 420 5.25 -29.65 31.80
C ALA A 420 6.69 -29.76 31.26
N GLU A 421 6.91 -29.44 29.98
CA GLU A 421 8.24 -29.39 29.38
C GLU A 421 9.08 -28.21 29.91
N ILE A 422 8.48 -27.02 29.99
CA ILE A 422 9.14 -25.82 30.53
C ILE A 422 9.56 -26.03 31.99
N LEU A 423 8.73 -26.72 32.79
CA LEU A 423 9.08 -27.07 34.18
C LEU A 423 10.31 -27.99 34.27
N LYS A 424 10.53 -28.87 33.27
CA LYS A 424 11.71 -29.75 33.23
C LYS A 424 12.99 -28.97 32.88
N HIS A 425 12.90 -28.03 31.94
CA HIS A 425 14.04 -27.22 31.52
C HIS A 425 14.42 -26.15 32.55
N HIS A 426 13.44 -25.64 33.31
CA HIS A 426 13.63 -24.53 34.25
C HIS A 426 13.25 -24.91 35.70
N PRO A 427 14.11 -25.62 36.43
CA PRO A 427 13.79 -26.11 37.79
C PRO A 427 13.54 -24.97 38.80
N GLY A 428 14.18 -23.81 38.62
CA GLY A 428 13.91 -22.62 39.45
C GLY A 428 12.48 -22.11 39.30
N PHE A 429 11.93 -22.14 38.07
CA PHE A 429 10.53 -21.82 37.81
C PHE A 429 9.59 -22.85 38.43
N ALA A 430 9.92 -24.14 38.29
CA ALA A 430 9.10 -25.21 38.85
C ALA A 430 8.93 -25.08 40.37
N LYS A 431 10.02 -24.80 41.09
CA LYS A 431 9.96 -24.61 42.54
C LYS A 431 9.09 -23.41 42.95
N HIS A 432 9.19 -22.30 42.22
CA HIS A 432 8.39 -21.11 42.49
C HIS A 432 6.89 -21.37 42.29
N ILE A 433 6.52 -22.00 41.18
CA ILE A 433 5.12 -22.32 40.88
C ILE A 433 4.55 -23.34 41.87
N GLN A 434 5.34 -24.36 42.27
CA GLN A 434 4.94 -25.32 43.30
C GLN A 434 4.66 -24.63 44.64
N THR A 435 5.53 -23.70 45.06
CA THR A 435 5.36 -22.98 46.33
C THR A 435 4.05 -22.17 46.34
N ILE A 436 3.75 -21.48 45.24
CA ILE A 436 2.50 -20.71 45.09
C ILE A 436 1.27 -21.64 45.09
N ALA A 437 1.36 -22.79 44.41
CA ALA A 437 0.27 -23.76 44.36
C ALA A 437 -0.03 -24.33 45.76
N GLU A 438 1.00 -24.65 46.56
CA GLU A 438 0.85 -25.12 47.93
C GLU A 438 0.23 -24.07 48.86
N GLU A 439 0.67 -22.80 48.76
CA GLU A 439 0.09 -21.69 49.53
C GLU A 439 -1.40 -21.47 49.19
N ARG A 440 -1.75 -21.50 47.91
CA ARG A 440 -3.14 -21.37 47.44
C ARG A 440 -4.01 -22.54 47.92
N LYS A 441 -3.47 -23.76 47.90
CA LYS A 441 -4.16 -24.96 48.41
C LYS A 441 -4.45 -24.85 49.90
N LYS A 442 -3.45 -24.43 50.70
CA LYS A 442 -3.61 -24.17 52.14
C LYS A 442 -4.71 -23.14 52.41
N ASN A 443 -4.72 -22.04 51.67
CA ASN A 443 -5.71 -20.96 51.81
C ASN A 443 -7.13 -21.37 51.38
N GLN A 444 -7.28 -22.34 50.48
CA GLN A 444 -8.59 -22.94 50.14
C GLN A 444 -9.07 -23.91 51.23
N SER A 445 -8.16 -24.69 51.82
CA SER A 445 -8.48 -25.64 52.89
C SER A 445 -8.74 -24.98 54.26
N SER A 446 -8.10 -23.84 54.57
CA SER A 446 -8.27 -23.15 55.84
C SER A 446 -9.58 -22.35 55.93
N LYS A 447 -10.21 -22.01 54.80
CA LYS A 447 -11.56 -21.41 54.78
C LYS A 447 -12.70 -22.43 54.81
N THR A 448 -12.41 -23.73 54.72
CA THR A 448 -13.42 -24.81 54.73
C THR A 448 -13.61 -25.46 56.12
N HIS A 449 -12.99 -24.92 57.17
CA HIS A 449 -13.14 -25.41 58.54
C HIS A 449 -13.89 -24.38 59.42
N TYR A 450 -15.21 -24.36 59.29
CA TYR A 450 -16.08 -23.97 60.40
C TYR A 450 -16.60 -25.28 61.03
N PRO A 451 -16.42 -25.51 62.34
CA PRO A 451 -17.02 -26.64 63.01
C PRO A 451 -18.56 -26.48 63.00
N GLU A 452 -19.25 -27.62 62.89
CA GLU A 452 -20.71 -27.77 62.91
C GLU A 452 -21.39 -27.09 64.12
#